data_AF-A0A1C4ZNP1-F1
#
_entry.id   AF-A0A1C4ZNP1-F1
#
_cell.length_a   1.000
_cell.length_b   1.000
_cell.length_c   1.000
_cell.angle_alpha   90.00
_cell.angle_beta   90.00
_cell.angle_gamma   90.00
#
_symmetry.space_group_name_H-M   'P 1'
#
loop_
_entity.id
_entity.type
_entity.pdbx_description
1 polymer ?
#
loop_
_entity_poly.entity_id
_entity_poly.type
_entity_poly.pdbx_seq_one_letter_code
_entity_poly.pdbx_strand_id
1 'polypeptide(L)'
;MTETTTATAPTTIGTPSVSEPVAGRRRLLRPVLEMLAAMVAGMLLLDPVWALAADGLGRPGLLDRPEVDVGVMAVDMAVGMTVWMRYRGHPWSGVGEMVAAMLLPLALLAVPWWAGLIDADALTLGAHLLMVPATVVVVWRRPDDHVHAAGPAPAAGPLGGLLRRRWPTLLALLMTVDMVFAPFVPDPWFLVALPAGYLLIGAYRRRLGDRRVLAAQVAGALGMIGLVVVAATAAEPLATWLVAAGWLAHAAWDVVHHRLDRVVPRGYAEWCAVFDTGVGIAVLLTL
;
A
#
# COMPACT_ATOMS: atom_id res chain seq x y z
N MET A 1 11.23 -72.62 34.92
CA MET A 1 11.95 -71.40 35.35
C MET A 1 11.48 -70.27 34.46
N THR A 2 10.81 -69.29 35.06
CA THR A 2 10.22 -68.11 34.44
C THR A 2 11.29 -67.04 34.21
N GLU A 3 11.55 -66.65 32.97
CA GLU A 3 12.27 -65.41 32.64
C GLU A 3 11.26 -64.35 32.18
N THR A 4 11.12 -63.32 33.00
CA THR A 4 10.36 -62.09 32.71
C THR A 4 11.32 -61.07 32.13
N THR A 5 11.39 -60.93 30.81
CA THR A 5 12.14 -59.87 30.15
C THR A 5 11.25 -58.64 29.99
N THR A 6 11.51 -57.62 30.79
CA THR A 6 10.88 -56.30 30.70
C THR A 6 11.52 -55.53 29.54
N ALA A 7 10.77 -55.27 28.47
CA ALA A 7 11.21 -54.44 27.35
C ALA A 7 10.85 -52.97 27.64
N THR A 8 11.85 -52.17 27.99
CA THR A 8 11.75 -50.71 28.11
C THR A 8 11.64 -50.08 26.71
N ALA A 9 10.55 -49.36 26.45
CA ALA A 9 10.39 -48.59 25.21
C ALA A 9 11.38 -47.39 25.16
N PRO A 10 11.99 -47.08 24.01
CA PRO A 10 12.85 -45.91 23.89
C PRO A 10 12.00 -44.63 23.85
N THR A 11 12.24 -43.74 24.81
CA THR A 11 11.74 -42.36 24.77
C THR A 11 12.40 -41.63 23.61
N THR A 12 11.67 -41.44 22.51
CA THR A 12 12.10 -40.58 21.41
C THR A 12 12.06 -39.12 21.90
N ILE A 13 13.20 -38.60 22.35
CA ILE A 13 13.36 -37.16 22.58
C ILE A 13 13.33 -36.50 21.20
N GLY A 14 12.18 -35.94 20.82
CA GLY A 14 12.05 -35.16 19.60
C GLY A 14 12.98 -33.95 19.68
N THR A 15 13.96 -33.90 18.79
CA THR A 15 14.80 -32.72 18.60
C THR A 15 13.90 -31.55 18.13
N PRO A 16 13.96 -30.37 18.78
CA PRO A 16 13.16 -29.23 18.34
C PRO A 16 13.57 -28.85 16.91
N SER A 17 12.60 -28.88 16.00
CA SER A 17 12.85 -28.57 14.59
C SER A 17 13.28 -27.11 14.44
N VAL A 18 14.42 -26.89 13.78
CA VAL A 18 15.01 -25.58 13.45
C VAL A 18 14.08 -24.70 12.57
N SER A 19 12.94 -25.23 12.12
CA SER A 19 11.91 -24.56 11.32
C SER A 19 10.95 -23.63 12.07
N GLU A 20 10.92 -23.68 13.41
CA GLU A 20 10.05 -22.83 14.26
C GLU A 20 10.23 -21.29 14.08
N PRO A 21 11.45 -20.72 13.94
CA PRO A 21 11.64 -19.26 13.98
C PRO A 21 11.07 -18.51 12.77
N VAL A 22 11.11 -19.13 11.58
CA VAL A 22 10.66 -18.51 10.33
C VAL A 22 9.13 -18.49 10.24
N ALA A 23 8.48 -19.52 10.79
CA ALA A 23 7.02 -19.57 10.89
C ALA A 23 6.49 -18.51 11.86
N GLY A 24 7.17 -18.29 13.00
CA GLY A 24 6.83 -17.25 13.97
C GLY A 24 6.92 -15.83 13.40
N ARG A 25 8.01 -15.50 12.68
CA ARG A 25 8.20 -14.16 12.10
C ARG A 25 7.16 -13.82 11.02
N ARG A 26 6.80 -14.78 10.15
CA ARG A 26 5.73 -14.58 9.14
C ARG A 26 4.35 -14.38 9.77
N ARG A 27 4.08 -15.02 10.91
CA ARG A 27 2.83 -14.85 11.67
C ARG A 27 2.70 -13.44 12.26
N LEU A 28 3.81 -12.80 12.63
CA LEU A 28 3.82 -11.43 13.17
C LEU A 28 3.83 -10.34 12.11
N LEU A 29 4.52 -10.56 10.98
CA LEU A 29 4.60 -9.59 9.89
C LEU A 29 3.24 -9.39 9.19
N ARG A 30 2.43 -10.45 9.08
CA ARG A 30 1.17 -10.38 8.36
C ARG A 30 0.16 -9.40 9.01
N PRO A 31 -0.16 -9.50 10.31
CA PRO A 31 -1.05 -8.54 10.97
C PRO A 31 -0.52 -7.09 10.88
N VAL A 32 0.79 -6.90 11.04
CA VAL A 32 1.40 -5.56 10.89
C VAL A 32 1.16 -5.01 9.48
N LEU A 33 1.43 -5.78 8.43
CA LEU A 33 1.20 -5.35 7.05
C LEU A 33 -0.28 -5.11 6.75
N GLU A 34 -1.19 -5.93 7.30
CA GLU A 34 -2.64 -5.74 7.17
C GLU A 34 -3.07 -4.41 7.81
N MET A 35 -2.53 -4.08 8.99
CA MET A 35 -2.81 -2.83 9.68
C MET A 35 -2.22 -1.62 8.97
N LEU A 36 -0.97 -1.71 8.50
CA LEU A 36 -0.35 -0.64 7.71
C LEU A 36 -1.13 -0.38 6.42
N ALA A 37 -1.58 -1.44 5.73
CA ALA A 37 -2.43 -1.30 4.55
C ALA A 37 -3.77 -0.62 4.88
N ALA A 38 -4.38 -0.95 6.02
CA ALA A 38 -5.61 -0.30 6.48
C ALA A 38 -5.41 1.18 6.83
N MET A 39 -4.26 1.53 7.42
CA MET A 39 -3.90 2.93 7.72
C MET A 39 -3.75 3.75 6.44
N VAL A 40 -3.00 3.23 5.46
CA VAL A 40 -2.84 3.87 4.15
C VAL A 40 -4.18 4.00 3.44
N ALA A 41 -5.01 2.95 3.47
CA ALA A 41 -6.36 3.01 2.89
C ALA A 41 -7.24 4.06 3.59
N GLY A 42 -7.10 4.23 4.90
CA GLY A 42 -7.80 5.29 5.65
C GLY A 42 -7.43 6.68 5.14
N MET A 43 -6.13 6.97 5.03
CA MET A 43 -5.62 8.25 4.52
C MET A 43 -6.15 8.54 3.10
N LEU A 44 -5.97 7.59 2.17
CA LEU A 44 -6.41 7.77 0.77
C LEU A 44 -7.93 7.90 0.63
N LEU A 45 -8.73 7.25 1.49
CA LEU A 45 -10.20 7.32 1.35
C LEU A 45 -10.82 8.54 2.02
N LEU A 46 -10.18 9.10 3.04
CA LEU A 46 -10.72 10.19 3.86
C LEU A 46 -10.21 11.56 3.44
N ASP A 47 -9.02 11.64 2.82
CA ASP A 47 -8.48 12.90 2.28
C ASP A 47 -9.49 13.71 1.42
N PRO A 48 -10.15 13.12 0.40
CA PRO A 48 -11.13 13.87 -0.40
C PRO A 48 -12.36 14.27 0.41
N VAL A 49 -12.71 13.53 1.47
CA VAL A 49 -13.83 13.87 2.35
C VAL A 49 -13.50 15.13 3.17
N TRP A 50 -12.26 15.23 3.68
CA TRP A 50 -11.79 16.40 4.40
C TRP A 50 -11.70 17.62 3.50
N ALA A 51 -11.20 17.47 2.27
CA ALA A 51 -11.14 18.56 1.28
C ALA A 51 -12.54 19.11 0.98
N LEU A 52 -13.50 18.24 0.66
CA LEU A 52 -14.88 18.63 0.41
C LEU A 52 -15.57 19.27 1.62
N ALA A 53 -15.26 18.79 2.84
CA ALA A 53 -15.77 19.37 4.07
C ALA A 53 -15.19 20.77 4.34
N ALA A 54 -13.89 20.96 4.11
CA ALA A 54 -13.21 22.25 4.25
C ALA A 54 -13.77 23.29 3.26
N ASP A 55 -14.00 22.89 2.01
CA ASP A 55 -14.64 23.71 0.98
C ASP A 55 -16.09 24.07 1.35
N GLY A 56 -16.87 23.08 1.79
CA GLY A 56 -18.26 23.29 2.24
C GLY A 56 -18.37 24.24 3.44
N LEU A 57 -17.33 24.31 4.28
CA LEU A 57 -17.21 25.25 5.39
C LEU A 57 -16.65 26.63 4.98
N GLY A 58 -16.32 26.83 3.69
CA GLY A 58 -15.70 28.05 3.17
C GLY A 58 -14.27 28.29 3.67
N ARG A 59 -13.54 27.22 4.04
CA ARG A 59 -12.17 27.26 4.57
C ARG A 59 -11.25 26.28 3.82
N PRO A 60 -11.03 26.45 2.51
CA PRO A 60 -10.20 25.54 1.71
C PRO A 60 -8.78 25.36 2.30
N GLY A 61 -8.15 26.46 2.77
CA GLY A 61 -6.81 26.41 3.37
C GLY A 61 -6.76 25.98 4.84
N LEU A 62 -7.79 25.29 5.34
CA LEU A 62 -7.78 24.76 6.71
C LEU A 62 -6.81 23.59 6.84
N LEU A 63 -6.71 22.75 5.80
CA LEU A 63 -5.83 21.59 5.75
C LEU A 63 -4.36 21.98 5.52
N ASP A 64 -4.10 23.14 4.91
CA ASP A 64 -2.73 23.68 4.74
C ASP A 64 -2.05 24.03 6.08
N ARG A 65 -2.82 24.11 7.17
CA ARG A 65 -2.28 24.38 8.50
C ARG A 65 -1.63 23.12 9.03
N PRO A 66 -0.32 23.12 9.33
CA PRO A 66 0.37 21.89 9.70
C PRO A 66 -0.20 21.22 10.96
N GLU A 67 -0.77 21.99 11.89
CA GLU A 67 -1.41 21.44 13.10
C GLU A 67 -2.69 20.66 12.76
N VAL A 68 -3.41 21.09 11.73
CA VAL A 68 -4.63 20.45 11.26
C VAL A 68 -4.27 19.24 10.41
N ASP A 69 -3.32 19.38 9.48
CA ASP A 69 -2.83 18.29 8.63
C ASP A 69 -2.38 17.08 9.45
N VAL A 70 -1.51 17.31 10.45
CA VAL A 70 -1.03 16.25 11.34
C VAL A 70 -2.17 15.59 12.12
N GLY A 71 -3.15 16.37 12.55
CA GLY A 71 -4.34 15.87 13.25
C GLY A 71 -5.22 15.02 12.35
N VAL A 72 -5.51 15.49 11.13
CA VAL A 72 -6.30 14.79 10.11
C VAL A 72 -5.62 13.48 9.73
N MET A 73 -4.32 13.51 9.42
CA MET A 73 -3.52 12.33 9.15
C MET A 73 -3.63 11.29 10.28
N ALA A 74 -3.46 11.72 11.54
CA ALA A 74 -3.56 10.81 12.68
C ALA A 74 -4.97 10.22 12.84
N VAL A 75 -6.01 11.03 12.59
CA VAL A 75 -7.42 10.57 12.59
C VAL A 75 -7.66 9.54 11.50
N ASP A 76 -7.21 9.79 10.27
CA ASP A 76 -7.46 8.91 9.14
C ASP A 76 -6.81 7.54 9.33
N MET A 77 -5.56 7.54 9.80
CA MET A 77 -4.83 6.33 10.14
C MET A 77 -5.54 5.56 11.27
N ALA A 78 -6.04 6.25 12.30
CA ALA A 78 -6.77 5.64 13.41
C ALA A 78 -8.13 5.08 12.99
N VAL A 79 -8.87 5.78 12.11
CA VAL A 79 -10.16 5.33 11.58
C VAL A 79 -9.97 4.08 10.71
N GLY A 80 -9.04 4.12 9.75
CA GLY A 80 -8.78 2.99 8.85
C GLY A 80 -8.40 1.72 9.63
N MET A 81 -7.51 1.86 10.61
CA MET A 81 -7.13 0.77 11.49
C MET A 81 -8.28 0.29 12.38
N THR A 82 -9.05 1.19 12.98
CA THR A 82 -10.20 0.84 13.84
C THR A 82 -11.22 0.03 13.08
N VAL A 83 -11.58 0.46 11.86
CA VAL A 83 -12.50 -0.28 10.99
C VAL A 83 -11.95 -1.67 10.69
N TRP A 84 -10.67 -1.78 10.36
CA TRP A 84 -10.04 -3.07 10.06
C TRP A 84 -10.00 -4.01 11.27
N MET A 85 -9.53 -3.53 12.42
CA MET A 85 -9.49 -4.30 13.65
C MET A 85 -10.89 -4.75 14.06
N ARG A 86 -11.91 -3.90 13.84
CA ARG A 86 -13.29 -4.26 14.17
C ARG A 86 -13.89 -5.28 13.22
N TYR A 87 -13.56 -5.20 11.94
CA TYR A 87 -13.88 -6.23 10.94
C TYR A 87 -13.22 -7.58 11.27
N ARG A 88 -11.99 -7.56 11.79
CA ARG A 88 -11.26 -8.76 12.23
C ARG A 88 -11.72 -9.28 13.60
N GLY A 89 -12.62 -8.57 14.28
CA GLY A 89 -13.24 -9.02 15.54
C GLY A 89 -12.45 -8.68 16.80
N HIS A 90 -11.50 -7.73 16.75
CA HIS A 90 -10.79 -7.29 17.97
C HIS A 90 -11.76 -6.60 18.96
N PRO A 91 -11.57 -6.81 20.27
CA PRO A 91 -12.33 -6.12 21.30
C PRO A 91 -11.99 -4.62 21.31
N TRP A 92 -12.96 -3.79 21.71
CA TRP A 92 -12.80 -2.33 21.79
C TRP A 92 -11.63 -1.88 22.68
N SER A 93 -11.30 -2.64 23.73
CA SER A 93 -10.13 -2.37 24.57
C SER A 93 -8.81 -2.48 23.80
N GLY A 94 -8.67 -3.50 22.93
CA GLY A 94 -7.49 -3.66 22.08
C GLY A 94 -7.40 -2.61 20.97
N VAL A 95 -8.54 -2.20 20.41
CA VAL A 95 -8.59 -1.06 19.47
C VAL A 95 -8.15 0.23 20.16
N GLY A 96 -8.66 0.52 21.35
CA GLY A 96 -8.30 1.71 22.12
C GLY A 96 -6.82 1.75 22.49
N GLU A 97 -6.24 0.61 22.90
CA GLU A 97 -4.80 0.49 23.16
C GLU A 97 -3.96 0.77 21.92
N MET A 98 -4.40 0.27 20.76
CA MET A 98 -3.70 0.48 19.50
C MET A 98 -3.77 1.94 19.04
N VAL A 99 -4.96 2.55 19.07
CA VAL A 99 -5.16 3.98 18.76
C VAL A 99 -4.34 4.85 19.72
N ALA A 100 -4.34 4.54 21.02
CA ALA A 100 -3.54 5.28 22.00
C ALA A 100 -2.04 5.18 21.70
N ALA A 101 -1.54 4.00 21.31
CA ALA A 101 -0.14 3.81 20.95
C ALA A 101 0.26 4.60 19.70
N MET A 102 -0.66 4.80 18.75
CA MET A 102 -0.42 5.65 17.58
C MET A 102 -0.46 7.14 17.90
N LEU A 103 -1.38 7.57 18.76
CA LEU A 103 -1.49 8.98 19.14
C LEU A 103 -0.38 9.41 20.10
N LEU A 104 0.28 8.46 20.78
CA LEU A 104 1.35 8.73 21.73
C LEU A 104 2.57 9.44 21.08
N PRO A 105 3.16 8.97 19.97
CA PRO A 105 4.22 9.71 19.26
C PRO A 105 3.84 11.15 18.93
N LEU A 106 2.62 11.38 18.44
CA LEU A 106 2.12 12.71 18.12
C LEU A 106 2.05 13.58 19.38
N ALA A 107 1.45 13.08 20.46
CA ALA A 107 1.35 13.79 21.72
C ALA A 107 2.73 14.14 22.31
N LEU A 108 3.71 13.24 22.18
CA LEU A 108 5.07 13.45 22.66
C LEU A 108 5.81 14.51 21.85
N LEU A 109 5.67 14.53 20.53
CA LEU A 109 6.30 15.51 19.65
C LEU A 109 5.59 16.87 19.65
N ALA A 110 4.31 16.92 20.01
CA ALA A 110 3.59 18.18 20.16
C ALA A 110 4.20 19.09 21.24
N VAL A 111 4.81 18.53 22.29
CA VAL A 111 5.46 19.28 23.38
C VAL A 111 6.67 20.09 22.90
N PRO A 112 7.71 19.49 22.27
CA PRO A 112 8.83 20.26 21.75
C PRO A 112 8.42 21.21 20.62
N TRP A 113 7.39 20.89 19.84
CA TRP A 113 6.85 21.79 18.82
C TRP A 113 6.23 23.04 19.44
N TRP A 114 5.40 22.89 20.47
CA TRP A 114 4.85 24.03 21.25
C TRP A 114 5.95 24.87 21.93
N ALA A 115 7.06 24.25 22.30
CA ALA A 115 8.22 24.94 22.84
C ALA A 115 9.08 25.62 21.77
N GLY A 116 8.75 25.50 20.48
CA GLY A 116 9.50 26.06 19.35
C GLY A 116 10.84 25.36 19.09
N LEU A 117 11.03 24.15 19.61
CA LEU A 117 12.28 23.38 19.46
C LEU A 117 12.34 22.60 18.16
N ILE A 118 11.19 22.27 17.58
CA ILE A 118 11.06 21.59 16.29
C ILE A 118 10.05 22.32 15.43
N ASP A 119 10.27 22.31 14.11
CA ASP A 119 9.32 22.86 13.15
C ASP A 119 8.16 21.88 12.88
N ALA A 120 7.19 22.36 12.11
CA ALA A 120 6.03 21.57 11.72
C ALA A 120 6.40 20.34 10.87
N ASP A 121 7.36 20.49 9.96
CA ASP A 121 7.81 19.38 9.11
C ASP A 121 8.41 18.24 9.94
N ALA A 122 9.22 18.57 10.95
CA ALA A 122 9.78 17.62 11.89
C ALA A 122 8.71 16.98 12.79
N LEU A 123 7.67 17.72 13.17
CA LEU A 123 6.51 17.18 13.89
C LEU A 123 5.76 16.17 13.02
N THR A 124 5.39 16.54 11.80
CA THR A 124 4.64 15.69 10.85
C THR A 124 5.42 14.43 10.51
N LEU A 125 6.65 14.60 10.02
CA LEU A 125 7.51 13.49 9.62
C LEU A 125 7.85 12.59 10.82
N GLY A 126 8.20 13.19 11.96
CA GLY A 126 8.52 12.47 13.18
C GLY A 126 7.34 11.66 13.70
N ALA A 127 6.14 12.26 13.78
CA ALA A 127 4.95 11.57 14.24
C ALA A 127 4.58 10.42 13.30
N HIS A 128 4.53 10.68 11.99
CA HIS A 128 4.21 9.66 10.99
C HIS A 128 5.18 8.48 11.03
N LEU A 129 6.49 8.75 11.07
CA LEU A 129 7.51 7.72 11.10
C LEU A 129 7.53 6.94 12.41
N LEU A 130 7.24 7.56 13.56
CA LEU A 130 7.22 6.89 14.86
C LEU A 130 5.94 6.08 15.12
N MET A 131 4.84 6.39 14.44
CA MET A 131 3.60 5.61 14.51
C MET A 131 3.79 4.16 14.02
N VAL A 132 4.63 3.93 13.01
CA VAL A 132 4.90 2.59 12.46
C VAL A 132 5.65 1.70 13.48
N PRO A 133 6.80 2.11 14.05
CA PRO A 133 7.46 1.40 15.15
C PRO A 133 6.55 1.19 16.35
N ALA A 134 5.73 2.17 16.73
CA ALA A 134 4.81 2.04 17.86
C ALA A 134 3.82 0.88 17.64
N THR A 135 3.24 0.79 16.43
CA THR A 135 2.35 -0.31 16.03
C THR A 135 3.07 -1.66 16.09
N VAL A 136 4.31 -1.72 15.57
CA VAL A 136 5.13 -2.93 15.62
C VAL A 136 5.39 -3.38 17.07
N VAL A 137 5.73 -2.44 17.96
CA VAL A 137 5.99 -2.71 19.38
C VAL A 137 4.74 -3.26 20.08
N VAL A 138 3.56 -2.71 19.82
CA VAL A 138 2.31 -3.20 20.42
C VAL A 138 2.00 -4.62 19.95
N VAL A 139 2.11 -4.89 18.64
CA VAL A 139 1.88 -6.22 18.08
C VAL A 139 2.88 -7.23 18.64
N TRP A 140 4.14 -6.82 18.86
CA TRP A 140 5.17 -7.68 19.46
C TRP A 140 4.95 -7.94 20.95
N ARG A 141 4.34 -7.01 21.69
CA ARG A 141 4.03 -7.17 23.11
C ARG A 141 2.83 -8.08 23.34
N ARG A 142 1.91 -8.19 22.37
CA ARG A 142 0.73 -9.08 22.44
C ARG A 142 0.55 -9.86 21.14
N PRO A 143 1.48 -10.79 20.84
CA PRO A 143 1.42 -11.59 19.62
C PRO A 143 0.17 -12.48 19.61
N ASP A 144 -0.22 -13.01 20.77
CA ASP A 144 -1.35 -13.93 20.90
C ASP A 144 -2.68 -13.25 20.56
N ASP A 145 -2.89 -12.00 20.96
CA ASP A 145 -4.12 -11.23 20.66
C ASP A 145 -4.28 -10.96 19.15
N HIS A 146 -3.17 -10.78 18.42
CA HIS A 146 -3.20 -10.46 16.98
C HIS A 146 -3.17 -11.70 16.10
N VAL A 147 -2.52 -12.77 16.58
CA VAL A 147 -2.42 -14.04 15.87
C VAL A 147 -3.68 -14.90 16.11
N HIS A 148 -4.31 -14.83 17.29
CA HIS A 148 -5.53 -15.61 17.61
C HIS A 148 -6.85 -14.85 17.37
N ALA A 149 -6.86 -13.51 17.31
CA ALA A 149 -8.02 -12.77 16.78
C ALA A 149 -8.30 -13.11 15.30
N ALA A 150 -7.34 -13.74 14.60
CA ALA A 150 -7.61 -14.47 13.37
C ALA A 150 -8.38 -15.79 13.66
N GLY A 151 -9.57 -15.69 14.24
CA GLY A 151 -10.58 -16.74 14.08
C GLY A 151 -10.82 -17.01 12.59
N PRO A 152 -11.43 -18.17 12.21
CA PRO A 152 -11.74 -18.46 10.82
C PRO A 152 -12.42 -17.25 10.21
N ALA A 153 -11.80 -16.70 9.16
CA ALA A 153 -12.26 -15.48 8.51
C ALA A 153 -13.78 -15.62 8.27
N PRO A 154 -14.60 -14.62 8.63
CA PRO A 154 -16.05 -14.71 8.43
C PRO A 154 -16.28 -15.16 6.99
N ALA A 155 -17.11 -16.19 6.81
CA ALA A 155 -17.34 -16.82 5.51
C ALA A 155 -17.56 -15.69 4.49
N ALA A 156 -16.62 -15.55 3.57
CA ALA A 156 -16.57 -14.37 2.71
C ALA A 156 -17.89 -14.30 1.96
N GLY A 157 -18.76 -13.36 2.37
CA GLY A 157 -20.02 -13.11 1.67
C GLY A 157 -19.75 -12.72 0.22
N PRO A 158 -20.79 -12.48 -0.59
CA PRO A 158 -20.63 -12.08 -1.99
C PRO A 158 -19.62 -10.96 -2.20
N LEU A 159 -19.60 -9.98 -1.27
CA LEU A 159 -18.64 -8.87 -1.24
C LEU A 159 -17.19 -9.32 -1.01
N GLY A 160 -16.93 -10.25 -0.08
CA GLY A 160 -15.58 -10.78 0.16
C GLY A 160 -15.07 -11.64 -1.00
N GLY A 161 -15.97 -12.34 -1.70
CA GLY A 161 -15.66 -13.02 -2.97
C GLY A 161 -15.26 -12.03 -4.07
N LEU A 162 -16.01 -10.94 -4.22
CA LEU A 162 -15.70 -9.86 -5.17
C LEU A 162 -14.37 -9.19 -4.82
N LEU A 163 -14.15 -8.82 -3.56
CA LEU A 163 -12.92 -8.17 -3.09
C LEU A 163 -11.69 -9.02 -3.42
N ARG A 164 -11.75 -10.33 -3.13
CA ARG A 164 -10.65 -11.26 -3.41
C ARG A 164 -10.42 -11.45 -4.91
N ARG A 165 -11.48 -11.42 -5.73
CA ARG A 165 -11.37 -11.60 -7.19
C ARG A 165 -10.88 -10.33 -7.89
N ARG A 166 -11.30 -9.16 -7.42
CA ARG A 166 -11.01 -7.85 -8.01
C ARG A 166 -10.01 -7.03 -7.20
N TRP A 167 -9.26 -7.68 -6.30
CA TRP A 167 -8.27 -7.01 -5.47
C TRP A 167 -7.29 -6.13 -6.28
N PRO A 168 -6.83 -6.51 -7.50
CA PRO A 168 -5.93 -5.65 -8.25
C PRO A 168 -6.63 -4.38 -8.73
N THR A 169 -7.85 -4.50 -9.28
CA THR A 169 -8.66 -3.34 -9.68
C THR A 169 -8.98 -2.44 -8.50
N LEU A 170 -9.39 -3.01 -7.37
CA LEU A 170 -9.77 -2.25 -6.18
C LEU A 170 -8.57 -1.51 -5.58
N LEU A 171 -7.40 -2.16 -5.54
CA LEU A 171 -6.16 -1.52 -5.09
C LEU A 171 -5.77 -0.37 -6.03
N ALA A 172 -5.89 -0.55 -7.34
CA ALA A 172 -5.60 0.51 -8.30
C ALA A 172 -6.52 1.72 -8.10
N LEU A 173 -7.84 1.47 -8.02
CA LEU A 173 -8.83 2.51 -7.77
C LEU A 173 -8.58 3.25 -6.45
N LEU A 174 -8.24 2.51 -5.38
CA LEU A 174 -7.89 3.09 -4.09
C LEU A 174 -6.67 4.01 -4.19
N MET A 175 -5.63 3.62 -4.95
CA MET A 175 -4.43 4.44 -5.10
C MET A 175 -4.60 5.64 -6.02
N THR A 176 -5.65 5.67 -6.85
CA THR A 176 -5.95 6.79 -7.76
C THR A 176 -7.08 7.69 -7.27
N VAL A 177 -7.72 7.37 -6.14
CA VAL A 177 -8.93 8.08 -5.69
C VAL A 177 -8.67 9.57 -5.47
N ASP A 178 -7.56 9.93 -4.83
CA ASP A 178 -7.21 11.32 -4.53
C ASP A 178 -7.00 12.15 -5.80
N MET A 179 -6.39 11.56 -6.84
CA MET A 179 -6.18 12.24 -8.12
C MET A 179 -7.49 12.57 -8.86
N VAL A 180 -8.61 11.93 -8.51
CA VAL A 180 -9.92 12.28 -9.08
C VAL A 180 -10.45 13.59 -8.48
N PHE A 181 -10.14 13.85 -7.20
CA PHE A 181 -10.61 15.04 -6.49
C PHE A 181 -9.62 16.20 -6.53
N ALA A 182 -8.32 15.88 -6.55
CA ALA A 182 -7.21 16.82 -6.64
C ALA A 182 -6.27 16.39 -7.78
N PRO A 183 -6.67 16.59 -9.05
CA PRO A 183 -5.86 16.18 -10.19
C PRO A 183 -4.58 17.00 -10.26
N PHE A 184 -3.45 16.33 -10.48
CA PHE A 184 -2.16 16.94 -10.70
C PHE A 184 -1.41 16.22 -11.82
N VAL A 185 -0.40 16.88 -12.39
CA VAL A 185 0.47 16.28 -13.42
C VAL A 185 1.70 15.69 -12.73
N PRO A 186 1.86 14.35 -12.69
CA PRO A 186 3.08 13.74 -12.14
C PRO A 186 4.30 14.11 -12.98
N ASP A 187 5.47 14.13 -12.33
CA ASP A 187 6.73 14.33 -13.04
C ASP A 187 6.89 13.30 -14.19
N PRO A 188 7.20 13.72 -15.43
CA PRO A 188 7.30 12.82 -16.58
C PRO A 188 8.25 11.63 -16.36
N TRP A 189 9.30 11.81 -15.54
CA TRP A 189 10.29 10.76 -15.28
C TRP A 189 9.70 9.53 -14.57
N PHE A 190 8.57 9.67 -13.85
CA PHE A 190 7.88 8.52 -13.26
C PHE A 190 7.45 7.48 -14.30
N LEU A 191 7.15 7.90 -15.53
CA LEU A 191 6.78 6.98 -16.61
C LEU A 191 7.91 6.01 -16.99
N VAL A 192 9.18 6.32 -16.68
CA VAL A 192 10.32 5.41 -16.92
C VAL A 192 10.30 4.22 -15.95
N ALA A 193 9.66 4.35 -14.79
CA ALA A 193 9.51 3.24 -13.84
C ALA A 193 8.67 2.09 -14.42
N LEU A 194 7.72 2.39 -15.31
CA LEU A 194 6.82 1.41 -15.93
C LEU A 194 7.56 0.38 -16.81
N PRO A 195 8.32 0.77 -17.86
CA PRO A 195 9.11 -0.18 -18.64
C PRO A 195 10.23 -0.83 -17.83
N ALA A 196 10.82 -0.14 -16.86
CA ALA A 196 11.82 -0.73 -15.97
C ALA A 196 11.23 -1.88 -15.15
N GLY A 197 10.05 -1.69 -14.55
CA GLY A 197 9.32 -2.72 -13.83
C GLY A 197 9.00 -3.93 -14.71
N TYR A 198 8.56 -3.70 -15.95
CA TYR A 198 8.30 -4.76 -16.92
C TYR A 198 9.53 -5.61 -17.27
N LEU A 199 10.68 -4.96 -17.48
CA LEU A 199 11.95 -5.66 -17.74
C LEU A 199 12.41 -6.45 -16.52
N LEU A 200 12.31 -5.88 -15.32
CA LEU A 200 12.67 -6.56 -14.07
C LEU A 200 11.79 -7.79 -13.81
N ILE A 201 10.47 -7.64 -13.91
CA ILE A 201 9.51 -8.73 -13.71
C ILE A 201 9.68 -9.80 -14.80
N GLY A 202 9.84 -9.38 -16.05
CA GLY A 202 10.10 -10.28 -17.18
C GLY A 202 11.38 -11.09 -17.00
N ALA A 203 12.46 -10.46 -16.54
CA ALA A 203 13.74 -11.11 -16.23
C ALA A 203 13.59 -12.11 -15.08
N TYR A 204 12.93 -11.69 -13.99
CA TYR A 204 12.66 -12.53 -12.82
C TYR A 204 11.84 -13.78 -13.19
N ARG A 205 10.80 -13.62 -14.02
CA ARG A 205 9.96 -14.75 -14.50
C ARG A 205 10.62 -15.54 -15.63
N ARG A 206 11.84 -15.18 -16.05
CA ARG A 206 12.58 -15.78 -17.19
C ARG A 206 11.77 -15.79 -18.49
N ARG A 207 10.95 -14.77 -18.70
CA ARG A 207 10.08 -14.61 -19.88
C ARG A 207 10.72 -13.81 -21.01
N LEU A 208 11.90 -13.23 -20.77
CA LEU A 208 12.67 -12.45 -21.75
C LEU A 208 13.63 -13.30 -22.61
N GLY A 209 13.56 -14.63 -22.54
CA GLY A 209 14.39 -15.51 -23.37
C GLY A 209 14.00 -15.50 -24.85
N ASP A 210 12.75 -15.18 -25.18
CA ASP A 210 12.31 -15.00 -26.56
C ASP A 210 12.76 -13.63 -27.08
N ARG A 211 13.59 -13.63 -28.13
CA ARG A 211 14.11 -12.42 -28.78
C ARG A 211 13.02 -11.46 -29.22
N ARG A 212 11.85 -11.96 -29.65
CA ARG A 212 10.73 -11.11 -30.08
C ARG A 212 10.10 -10.39 -28.90
N VAL A 213 9.94 -11.09 -27.78
CA VAL A 213 9.40 -10.51 -26.54
C VAL A 213 10.38 -9.47 -25.98
N LEU A 214 11.67 -9.81 -25.93
CA LEU A 214 12.70 -8.87 -25.50
C LEU A 214 12.75 -7.63 -26.41
N ALA A 215 12.74 -7.82 -27.74
CA ALA A 215 12.73 -6.71 -28.69
C ALA A 215 11.50 -5.81 -28.50
N ALA A 216 10.31 -6.37 -28.29
CA ALA A 216 9.10 -5.60 -28.03
C ALA A 216 9.21 -4.78 -26.73
N GLN A 217 9.76 -5.36 -25.66
CA GLN A 217 9.95 -4.65 -24.38
C GLN A 217 10.99 -3.53 -24.49
N VAL A 218 12.12 -3.79 -25.17
CA VAL A 218 13.16 -2.77 -25.41
C VAL A 218 12.63 -1.65 -26.30
N ALA A 219 11.89 -1.98 -27.37
CA ALA A 219 11.29 -0.98 -28.25
C ALA A 219 10.26 -0.12 -27.50
N GLY A 220 9.39 -0.74 -26.70
CA GLY A 220 8.45 -0.04 -25.84
C GLY A 220 9.15 0.89 -24.83
N ALA A 221 10.21 0.39 -24.17
CA ALA A 221 11.00 1.18 -23.23
C ALA A 221 11.68 2.39 -23.90
N LEU A 222 12.30 2.20 -25.07
CA LEU A 222 12.92 3.28 -25.82
C LEU A 222 11.90 4.32 -26.28
N GLY A 223 10.73 3.87 -26.77
CA GLY A 223 9.62 4.76 -27.13
C GLY A 223 9.13 5.59 -25.95
N MET A 224 8.96 4.95 -24.78
CA MET A 224 8.55 5.62 -23.54
C MET A 224 9.60 6.64 -23.08
N ILE A 225 10.89 6.28 -23.07
CA ILE A 225 11.98 7.19 -22.70
C ILE A 225 12.02 8.39 -23.65
N GLY A 226 11.85 8.16 -24.96
CA GLY A 226 11.75 9.24 -25.94
C GLY A 226 10.60 10.20 -25.64
N LEU A 227 9.40 9.66 -25.35
CA LEU A 227 8.24 10.47 -24.98
C LEU A 227 8.48 11.28 -23.70
N VAL A 228 9.10 10.67 -22.67
CA VAL A 228 9.43 11.34 -21.41
C VAL A 228 10.41 12.50 -21.61
N VAL A 229 11.46 12.30 -22.41
CA VAL A 229 12.46 13.34 -22.72
C VAL A 229 11.80 14.53 -23.44
N VAL A 230 10.86 14.25 -24.35
CA VAL A 230 10.11 15.31 -25.03
C VAL A 230 9.16 16.01 -24.05
N ALA A 231 8.42 15.26 -23.24
CA ALA A 231 7.51 15.84 -22.23
C ALA A 231 8.25 16.74 -21.23
N ALA A 232 9.43 16.33 -20.78
CA ALA A 232 10.25 17.08 -19.81
C ALA A 232 10.82 18.40 -20.36
N THR A 233 10.83 18.59 -21.69
CA THR A 233 11.34 19.82 -22.33
C THR A 233 10.28 20.60 -23.11
N ALA A 234 9.06 20.06 -23.21
CA ALA A 234 7.93 20.69 -23.88
C ALA A 234 7.34 21.83 -23.04
N ALA A 235 6.77 22.82 -23.72
CA ALA A 235 5.96 23.86 -23.06
C ALA A 235 4.56 23.32 -22.76
N GLU A 236 3.91 23.86 -21.72
CA GLU A 236 2.49 23.60 -21.48
C GLU A 236 1.61 24.21 -22.60
N PRO A 237 0.50 23.56 -22.98
CA PRO A 237 -0.09 22.33 -22.42
C PRO A 237 0.44 21.03 -23.05
N LEU A 238 1.42 21.11 -23.95
CA LEU A 238 1.92 19.93 -24.68
C LEU A 238 2.58 18.92 -23.73
N ALA A 239 3.31 19.38 -22.71
CA ALA A 239 3.89 18.51 -21.69
C ALA A 239 2.80 17.69 -20.98
N THR A 240 1.73 18.34 -20.50
CA THR A 240 0.57 17.67 -19.88
C THR A 240 -0.07 16.62 -20.81
N TRP A 241 -0.31 16.96 -22.08
CA TRP A 241 -0.84 16.00 -23.06
C TRP A 241 0.07 14.79 -23.27
N LEU A 242 1.39 15.00 -23.32
CA LEU A 242 2.37 13.92 -23.50
C LEU A 242 2.44 13.00 -22.28
N VAL A 243 2.38 13.56 -21.06
CA VAL A 243 2.33 12.76 -19.82
C VAL A 243 1.06 11.91 -19.81
N ALA A 244 -0.11 12.50 -20.07
CA ALA A 244 -1.37 11.75 -20.15
C ALA A 244 -1.31 10.64 -21.21
N ALA A 245 -0.81 10.95 -22.41
CA ALA A 245 -0.64 9.97 -23.48
C ALA A 245 0.30 8.83 -23.09
N GLY A 246 1.39 9.11 -22.35
CA GLY A 246 2.31 8.11 -21.84
C GLY A 246 1.64 7.10 -20.92
N TRP A 247 0.89 7.59 -19.92
CA TRP A 247 0.12 6.74 -19.00
C TRP A 247 -0.92 5.90 -19.73
N LEU A 248 -1.73 6.51 -20.61
CA LEU A 248 -2.77 5.79 -21.35
C LEU A 248 -2.20 4.77 -22.35
N ALA A 249 -1.05 5.07 -22.97
CA ALA A 249 -0.36 4.14 -23.85
C ALA A 249 0.16 2.92 -23.08
N HIS A 250 0.71 3.13 -21.87
CA HIS A 250 1.11 2.02 -21.01
C HIS A 250 -0.11 1.20 -20.54
N ALA A 251 -1.22 1.85 -20.18
CA ALA A 251 -2.46 1.15 -19.85
C ALA A 251 -2.95 0.24 -20.99
N ALA A 252 -2.86 0.70 -22.25
CA ALA A 252 -3.17 -0.12 -23.42
C ALA A 252 -2.19 -1.31 -23.57
N TRP A 253 -0.91 -1.08 -23.30
CA TRP A 253 0.12 -2.11 -23.28
C TRP A 253 -0.13 -3.18 -22.21
N ASP A 254 -0.59 -2.77 -21.02
CA ASP A 254 -1.00 -3.66 -19.94
C ASP A 254 -2.21 -4.53 -20.34
N VAL A 255 -3.21 -3.98 -21.02
CA VAL A 255 -4.36 -4.76 -21.51
C VAL A 255 -3.90 -5.86 -22.45
N VAL A 256 -2.93 -5.58 -23.33
CA VAL A 256 -2.32 -6.58 -24.20
C VAL A 256 -1.62 -7.66 -23.37
N HIS A 257 -0.83 -7.27 -22.36
CA HIS A 257 -0.13 -8.21 -21.49
C HIS A 257 -1.05 -9.03 -20.58
N HIS A 258 -2.16 -8.46 -20.13
CA HIS A 258 -3.19 -9.15 -19.36
C HIS A 258 -3.83 -10.27 -20.20
N ARG A 259 -4.11 -10.00 -21.48
CA ARG A 259 -4.66 -11.00 -22.42
C ARG A 259 -3.64 -12.08 -22.77
N LEU A 260 -2.38 -11.71 -23.01
CA LEU A 260 -1.34 -12.62 -23.47
C LEU A 260 -0.65 -13.42 -22.34
N ASP A 261 -0.65 -12.91 -21.10
CA ASP A 261 0.00 -13.50 -19.91
C ASP A 261 1.47 -13.92 -20.13
N ARG A 262 2.21 -13.11 -20.91
CA ARG A 262 3.57 -13.44 -21.34
C ARG A 262 4.66 -12.93 -20.39
N VAL A 263 4.61 -11.65 -20.01
CA VAL A 263 5.70 -10.98 -19.29
C VAL A 263 5.35 -10.81 -17.82
N VAL A 264 4.36 -9.98 -17.51
CA VAL A 264 3.88 -9.73 -16.15
C VAL A 264 2.71 -10.64 -15.77
N PRO A 265 2.47 -10.93 -14.48
CA PRO A 265 1.29 -11.68 -14.05
C PRO A 265 -0.01 -10.94 -14.40
N ARG A 266 -1.08 -11.67 -14.71
CA ARG A 266 -2.40 -11.06 -15.04
C ARG A 266 -2.91 -10.05 -14.03
N GLY A 267 -2.76 -10.32 -12.73
CA GLY A 267 -3.19 -9.40 -11.69
C GLY A 267 -2.37 -8.10 -11.66
N TYR A 268 -1.06 -8.19 -11.93
CA TYR A 268 -0.20 -7.00 -12.04
C TYR A 268 -0.61 -6.15 -13.25
N ALA A 269 -0.82 -6.76 -14.42
CA ALA A 269 -1.30 -6.05 -15.60
C ALA A 269 -2.71 -5.47 -15.41
N GLU A 270 -3.60 -6.15 -14.69
CA GLU A 270 -4.94 -5.60 -14.37
C GLU A 270 -4.84 -4.38 -13.44
N TRP A 271 -3.96 -4.42 -12.43
CA TRP A 271 -3.72 -3.28 -11.55
C TRP A 271 -3.10 -2.10 -12.31
N CYS A 272 -2.02 -2.30 -13.06
CA CYS A 272 -1.38 -1.24 -13.85
C CYS A 272 -2.33 -0.64 -14.86
N ALA A 273 -3.08 -1.45 -15.63
CA ALA A 273 -4.03 -0.92 -16.62
C ALA A 273 -5.05 0.04 -16.00
N VAL A 274 -5.58 -0.30 -14.81
CA VAL A 274 -6.59 0.52 -14.12
C VAL A 274 -5.96 1.76 -13.52
N PHE A 275 -4.80 1.61 -12.85
CA PHE A 275 -4.07 2.70 -12.23
C PHE A 275 -3.66 3.74 -13.28
N ASP A 276 -3.03 3.30 -14.36
CA ASP A 276 -2.53 4.15 -15.43
C ASP A 276 -3.66 4.85 -16.19
N THR A 277 -4.80 4.17 -16.36
CA THR A 277 -6.01 4.80 -16.91
C THR A 277 -6.51 5.90 -15.99
N GLY A 278 -6.56 5.65 -14.67
CA GLY A 278 -6.97 6.64 -13.67
C GLY A 278 -6.05 7.85 -13.66
N VAL A 279 -4.74 7.64 -13.60
CA VAL A 279 -3.73 8.71 -13.65
C VAL A 279 -3.81 9.48 -14.96
N GLY A 280 -3.85 8.78 -16.10
CA GLY A 280 -3.93 9.43 -17.42
C GLY A 280 -5.18 10.29 -17.58
N ILE A 281 -6.35 9.82 -17.10
CA ILE A 281 -7.59 10.61 -17.10
C ILE A 281 -7.47 11.80 -16.14
N ALA A 282 -6.95 11.61 -14.93
CA ALA A 282 -6.77 12.69 -13.96
C ALA A 282 -5.87 13.80 -14.50
N VAL A 283 -4.76 13.45 -15.17
CA VAL A 283 -3.89 14.42 -15.86
C VAL A 283 -4.65 15.18 -16.95
N LEU A 284 -5.54 14.53 -17.70
CA LEU A 284 -6.36 15.23 -18.69
C LEU A 284 -7.37 16.20 -18.07
N LEU A 285 -7.81 15.94 -16.82
CA LEU A 285 -8.72 16.83 -16.10
C LEU A 285 -8.03 18.10 -15.57
N THR A 286 -6.69 18.19 -15.62
CA THR A 286 -5.96 19.42 -15.26
C THR A 286 -5.87 20.44 -16.40
N LEU A 287 -6.28 20.07 -17.61
CA LEU A 287 -6.20 20.90 -18.82
C LEU A 287 -7.30 21.96 -18.91
#